data_AF-A0A6N2U2F1-F1
#
_entry.id   AF-A0A6N2U2F1-F1
#
_cell.length_a   1.000
_cell.length_b   1.000
_cell.length_c   1.000
_cell.angle_alpha   90.00
_cell.angle_beta   90.00
_cell.angle_gamma   90.00
#
_symmetry.space_group_name_H-M   'P 1'
#
loop_
_entity.id
_entity.type
_entity.pdbx_description
1 polymer ?
#
loop_
_entity_poly.entity_id
_entity_poly.type
_entity_poly.pdbx_seq_one_letter_code
_entity_poly.pdbx_strand_id
1 'polypeptide(L)' 'MPQPKIYAAVLNHFGSLSDLAATLGATVVDETLCFSGLTGQAVSDLMEQHGLDYNYSGTPEAAKEADQ' A
#
# COMPACT_ATOMS: atom_id res chain seq x y z
N MET A 1 -8.71 -20.55 0.57
CA MET A 1 -8.96 -19.35 1.40
C MET A 1 -8.60 -18.14 0.55
N PRO A 2 -9.39 -17.05 0.56
CA PRO A 2 -8.99 -15.82 -0.11
C PRO A 2 -7.67 -15.34 0.51
N GLN A 3 -6.71 -14.95 -0.31
CA GLN A 3 -5.46 -14.37 0.19
C GLN A 3 -5.77 -13.04 0.87
N PRO A 4 -5.16 -12.74 2.02
CA PRO A 4 -5.31 -11.44 2.65
C PRO A 4 -4.83 -10.37 1.67
N LYS A 5 -5.66 -9.33 1.51
CA LYS A 5 -5.34 -8.13 0.75
C LYS A 5 -5.08 -7.00 1.71
N ILE A 6 -4.00 -6.28 1.48
CA ILE A 6 -3.63 -5.11 2.25
C ILE A 6 -3.58 -3.95 1.27
N TYR A 7 -4.25 -2.87 1.62
CA TYR A 7 -4.27 -1.64 0.84
C TYR A 7 -3.44 -0.62 1.59
N ALA A 8 -2.48 0.00 0.92
CA ALA A 8 -1.63 1.02 1.50
C ALA A 8 -1.77 2.33 0.73
N ALA A 9 -2.13 3.40 1.42
CA ALA A 9 -2.11 4.76 0.91
C ALA A 9 -0.72 5.35 1.18
N VAL A 10 -0.06 5.85 0.13
CA VAL A 10 1.27 6.46 0.26
C VAL A 10 1.09 7.97 0.32
N LEU A 11 1.55 8.59 1.42
CA LEU A 11 1.29 9.98 1.74
C LEU A 11 2.37 10.92 1.21
N ASN A 12 3.61 10.44 1.08
CA ASN A 12 4.75 11.24 0.65
C ASN A 12 5.18 10.99 -0.82
N HIS A 13 4.29 10.47 -1.67
CA HIS A 13 4.62 10.18 -3.07
C HIS A 13 3.89 11.10 -4.05
N PHE A 14 4.65 12.03 -4.64
CA PHE A 14 4.18 12.94 -5.69
C PHE A 14 4.57 12.41 -7.07
N GLY A 15 3.92 11.33 -7.49
CA GLY A 15 4.27 10.61 -8.73
C GLY A 15 3.19 9.63 -9.18
N SER A 16 3.52 8.82 -10.17
CA SER A 16 2.61 7.78 -10.65
C SER A 16 2.59 6.59 -9.69
N LEU A 17 1.51 6.46 -8.92
CA LEU A 17 1.25 5.29 -8.05
C LEU A 17 1.41 3.96 -8.80
N SER A 18 1.10 3.92 -10.09
CA SER A 18 1.25 2.72 -10.92
C SER A 18 2.71 2.28 -11.10
N ASP A 19 3.64 3.23 -11.21
CA ASP A 19 5.07 2.95 -11.33
C ASP A 19 5.63 2.45 -9.99
N LEU A 20 5.19 3.09 -8.90
CA LEU A 20 5.49 2.66 -7.56
C LEU A 20 4.95 1.24 -7.30
N ALA A 21 3.71 0.97 -7.71
CA ALA A 21 3.12 -0.36 -7.61
C ALA A 21 3.92 -1.40 -8.38
N ALA A 22 4.37 -1.09 -9.61
CA ALA A 22 5.21 -1.99 -10.40
C ALA A 22 6.56 -2.27 -9.71
N THR A 23 7.17 -1.25 -9.10
CA THR A 23 8.44 -1.38 -8.35
C THR A 23 8.27 -2.25 -7.11
N LEU A 24 7.16 -2.06 -6.38
CA LEU A 24 6.86 -2.76 -5.13
C LEU A 24 6.18 -4.13 -5.34
N GLY A 25 5.89 -4.52 -6.58
CA GLY A 25 5.13 -5.73 -6.89
C GLY A 25 3.67 -5.69 -6.43
N ALA A 26 3.10 -4.49 -6.30
CA ALA A 26 1.71 -4.23 -5.94
C ALA A 26 0.85 -3.94 -7.17
N THR A 27 -0.45 -3.77 -6.96
CA THR A 27 -1.38 -3.25 -7.95
C THR A 27 -2.05 -1.99 -7.43
N VAL A 28 -2.42 -1.04 -8.29
CA VAL A 28 -3.17 0.14 -7.83
C VAL A 28 -4.65 -0.18 -7.80
N VAL A 29 -5.30 0.05 -6.66
CA VAL A 29 -6.74 -0.07 -6.47
C VAL A 29 -7.23 1.16 -5.72
N ASP A 30 -8.13 1.92 -6.34
CA ASP A 30 -8.77 3.09 -5.70
C ASP A 30 -7.74 4.09 -5.11
N GLU A 31 -6.69 4.37 -5.89
CA GLU A 31 -5.57 5.26 -5.51
C GLU A 31 -4.71 4.75 -4.33
N THR A 32 -4.81 3.46 -4.00
CA THR A 32 -3.96 2.79 -3.00
C THR A 32 -3.17 1.64 -3.62
N LEU A 33 -2.06 1.28 -2.99
CA LEU A 33 -1.28 0.10 -3.33
C LEU A 33 -1.91 -1.14 -2.71
N CYS A 34 -2.41 -2.05 -3.52
CA CYS A 34 -2.96 -3.33 -3.13
C CYS A 34 -1.90 -4.43 -3.22
N PHE A 35 -1.56 -4.98 -2.06
CA PHE A 35 -0.70 -6.14 -1.90
C PHE A 35 -1.56 -7.38 -1.63
N SER A 36 -1.39 -8.42 -2.45
CA SER A 36 -2.08 -9.70 -2.26
C SER A 36 -1.09 -10.76 -1.79
N GLY A 37 -1.42 -11.47 -0.71
CA GLY A 37 -0.59 -12.54 -0.19
C GLY A 37 0.62 -12.09 0.63
N LEU A 38 0.73 -10.80 0.94
CA LEU A 38 1.69 -10.26 1.91
C LEU A 38 1.04 -10.06 3.28
N THR A 39 1.86 -10.16 4.33
CA THR A 39 1.46 -9.80 5.70
C THR A 39 1.66 -8.31 5.92
N GLY A 40 0.98 -7.72 6.92
CA GLY A 40 1.15 -6.30 7.26
C GLY A 40 2.61 -5.96 7.56
N GLN A 41 3.33 -6.84 8.25
CA GLN A 41 4.76 -6.67 8.51
C GLN A 41 5.61 -6.63 7.23
N ALA A 42 5.32 -7.48 6.24
CA ALA A 42 6.06 -7.50 4.98
C ALA A 42 5.79 -6.24 4.14
N VAL A 43 4.54 -5.74 4.16
CA VAL A 43 4.20 -4.45 3.54
C VAL A 43 4.93 -3.32 4.26
N SER A 44 4.95 -3.33 5.60
CA SER A 44 5.64 -2.31 6.38
C SER A 44 7.13 -2.25 6.09
N ASP A 45 7.80 -3.40 6.14
CA ASP A 45 9.23 -3.51 5.86
C ASP A 45 9.57 -3.02 4.45
N LEU A 46 8.73 -3.38 3.46
CA LEU A 46 8.88 -2.93 2.09
C LEU A 46 8.73 -1.39 1.95
N MET A 47 7.75 -0.80 2.62
CA MET A 47 7.55 0.65 2.56
C MET A 47 8.68 1.42 3.26
N GLU A 48 9.13 0.92 4.41
CA GLU A 48 10.26 1.50 5.17
C GLU A 48 11.57 1.40 4.37
N GLN A 49 11.83 0.27 3.70
CA GLN A 49 12.99 0.12 2.80
C GLN A 49 13.02 1.16 1.69
N HIS A 50 11.85 1.58 1.20
CA HIS A 50 11.71 2.61 0.18
C HIS A 50 11.55 4.03 0.75
N GLY A 51 11.60 4.20 2.07
CA GLY A 51 11.46 5.49 2.75
C GLY A 51 10.10 6.15 2.50
N LEU A 52 9.05 5.34 2.29
CA LEU A 52 7.71 5.83 2.02
C LEU A 52 6.99 6.09 3.33
N ASP A 53 6.29 7.22 3.39
CA ASP A 53 5.29 7.46 4.42
C ASP A 53 3.97 6.88 3.93
N TYR A 54 3.36 6.02 4.74
CA TYR A 54 2.22 5.23 4.31
C TYR A 54 1.30 4.90 5.48
N ASN A 55 0.06 4.64 5.11
CA ASN A 55 -0.93 4.07 5.98
C ASN A 55 -1.51 2.83 5.30
N TYR A 56 -1.90 1.81 6.06
CA TYR A 56 -2.45 0.60 5.46
C TYR A 56 -3.63 0.04 6.23
N SER A 57 -4.55 -0.59 5.48
CA SER A 57 -5.76 -1.18 6.02
C SER A 57 -6.28 -2.33 5.15
N GLY A 58 -7.36 -2.97 5.60
CA GLY A 58 -8.05 -4.02 4.86
C GLY A 58 -8.92 -3.53 3.70
N THR A 59 -9.14 -2.22 3.59
CA THR A 59 -9.85 -1.55 2.49
C THR A 59 -9.12 -0.29 2.05
N PRO A 60 -9.25 0.13 0.77
CA PRO A 60 -8.61 1.34 0.26
C PRO A 60 -9.12 2.61 0.95
N GLU A 61 -10.41 2.69 1.25
CA GLU A 61 -11.01 3.83 1.96
C GLU A 61 -10.36 4.02 3.33
N ALA A 62 -10.32 2.97 4.15
CA ALA A 62 -9.75 3.05 5.49
C ALA A 62 -8.24 3.33 5.48
N ALA A 63 -7.52 2.85 4.46
CA ALA A 63 -6.10 3.16 4.30
C ALA A 63 -5.85 4.64 4.02
N LYS A 64 -6.77 5.30 3.29
CA LYS A 64 -6.70 6.74 3.02
C LYS A 64 -7.18 7.58 4.20
N GLU A 65 -8.16 7.09 4.97
CA GLU A 65 -8.78 7.83 6.07
C GLU A 65 -8.00 7.79 7.39
N ALA A 66 -7.16 6.78 7.62
CA ALA A 66 -6.49 6.64 8.92
C ALA A 66 -5.31 7.64 9.15
N ASP A 67 -5.25 8.74 8.37
CA ASP A 67 -4.40 9.92 8.56
C ASP A 67 -5.17 11.10 9.20
N GLN A 68 -6.25 10.83 9.96
CA GLN A 68 -7.00 11.84 10.73
C GLN A 68 -6.72 11.83 12.24
#